data_AF-A0A9P6UGT6-F1
#
_entry.id   AF-A0A9P6UGT6-F1
#
_cell.length_a   1.000
_cell.length_b   1.000
_cell.length_c   1.000
_cell.angle_alpha   90.00
_cell.angle_beta   90.00
_cell.angle_gamma   90.00
#
_symmetry.space_group_name_H-M   'P 1'
#
loop_
_entity.id
_entity.type
_entity.pdbx_description
1 polymer ?
#
loop_
_entity_poly.entity_id
_entity_poly.type
_entity_poly.pdbx_seq_one_letter_code
_entity_poly.pdbx_strand_id
1 'polypeptide(L)'
;MRYCIERGALCVGVTNTVGSSISRESHCGVHINAGPEIGVASTKAYTSQYIALLQRLARDVLHKEKSLLIMGRGFQNATCLEGALKIKEVSYMHSEGILAGELKHGPLALVDENMPVILIMTRDSLYPKVRSALEQVTARKGQPIIICNKGDDAINAESKTIRVPQTVDCLQGLLTIIPLQLLSYHLACLAGVDVDFPRNLAKSVTVE
;
A
#
# COMPACT_ATOMS: atom_id res chain seq x y z
N MET A 1 1.55 -23.20 -12.69
CA MET A 1 0.66 -24.19 -12.04
C MET A 1 0.78 -25.57 -12.68
N ARG A 2 0.45 -25.75 -13.96
CA ARG A 2 0.65 -27.01 -14.72
C ARG A 2 2.04 -27.61 -14.58
N TYR A 3 3.08 -26.78 -14.71
CA TYR A 3 4.49 -27.14 -14.46
C TYR A 3 4.74 -27.85 -13.12
N CYS A 4 4.07 -27.42 -12.05
CA CYS A 4 4.23 -27.97 -10.71
C CYS A 4 3.48 -29.31 -10.56
N ILE A 5 2.31 -29.42 -11.19
CA ILE A 5 1.50 -30.65 -11.22
C ILE A 5 2.23 -31.75 -12.00
N GLU A 6 2.79 -31.42 -13.16
CA GLU A 6 3.61 -32.33 -13.97
C GLU A 6 4.85 -32.86 -13.22
N ARG A 7 5.31 -32.14 -12.19
CA ARG A 7 6.44 -32.52 -11.34
C ARG A 7 6.03 -33.17 -10.02
N GLY A 8 4.75 -33.53 -9.89
CA GLY A 8 4.23 -34.24 -8.72
C GLY A 8 4.04 -33.38 -7.46
N ALA A 9 4.06 -32.05 -7.58
CA ALA A 9 3.87 -31.17 -6.42
C ALA A 9 2.38 -30.99 -6.09
N LEU A 10 2.05 -31.08 -4.79
CA LEU A 10 0.70 -30.77 -4.30
C LEU A 10 0.40 -29.28 -4.46
N CYS A 11 -0.41 -28.95 -5.46
CA CYS A 11 -0.86 -27.58 -5.74
C CYS A 11 -2.21 -27.26 -5.06
N VAL A 12 -2.23 -26.21 -4.23
CA VAL A 12 -3.45 -25.66 -3.58
C VAL A 12 -3.82 -24.30 -4.19
N GLY A 13 -5.03 -24.15 -4.69
CA GLY A 13 -5.51 -22.90 -5.31
C GLY A 13 -6.27 -22.02 -4.32
N VAL A 14 -5.79 -20.80 -4.06
CA VAL A 14 -6.52 -19.78 -3.29
C VAL A 14 -7.11 -18.79 -4.27
N THR A 15 -8.44 -18.76 -4.43
CA THR A 15 -9.11 -17.99 -5.50
C THR A 15 -10.35 -17.27 -5.01
N ASN A 16 -10.73 -16.16 -5.66
CA ASN A 16 -11.97 -15.41 -5.40
C ASN A 16 -13.06 -15.64 -6.47
N THR A 17 -12.74 -16.39 -7.53
CA THR A 17 -13.64 -16.67 -8.63
C THR A 17 -13.86 -18.16 -8.73
N VAL A 18 -15.08 -18.59 -8.37
CA VAL A 18 -15.54 -19.97 -8.54
C VAL A 18 -15.40 -20.37 -10.00
N GLY A 19 -14.67 -21.46 -10.28
CA GLY A 19 -14.48 -21.93 -11.65
C GLY A 19 -13.42 -21.17 -12.45
N SER A 20 -12.49 -20.45 -11.81
CA SER A 20 -11.26 -20.00 -12.48
C SER A 20 -10.38 -21.19 -12.92
N SER A 21 -9.52 -21.00 -13.91
CA SER A 21 -8.54 -22.01 -14.36
C SER A 21 -7.70 -22.53 -13.18
N ILE A 22 -7.24 -21.63 -12.31
CA ILE A 22 -6.50 -21.97 -11.09
C ILE A 22 -7.34 -22.84 -10.15
N SER A 23 -8.63 -22.52 -9.93
CA SER A 23 -9.49 -23.32 -9.04
C SER A 23 -9.78 -24.74 -9.58
N ARG A 24 -9.80 -24.92 -10.91
CA ARG A 24 -10.06 -26.22 -11.55
C ARG A 24 -8.81 -27.09 -11.66
N GLU A 25 -7.67 -26.46 -11.90
CA GLU A 25 -6.41 -27.18 -12.10
C GLU A 25 -5.72 -27.54 -10.77
N SER A 26 -6.13 -26.96 -9.63
CA SER A 26 -5.56 -27.30 -8.31
C SER A 26 -6.10 -28.62 -7.78
N HIS A 27 -5.27 -29.39 -7.05
CA HIS A 27 -5.70 -30.62 -6.38
C HIS A 27 -6.73 -30.34 -5.29
N CYS A 28 -6.60 -29.21 -4.60
CA CYS A 28 -7.57 -28.67 -3.65
C CYS A 28 -7.46 -27.15 -3.62
N GLY A 29 -8.42 -26.46 -3.02
CA GLY A 29 -8.39 -24.99 -3.00
C GLY A 29 -9.28 -24.38 -1.94
N VAL A 30 -8.99 -23.12 -1.62
CA VAL A 30 -9.77 -22.29 -0.71
C VAL A 30 -10.38 -21.16 -1.52
N HIS A 31 -11.71 -21.08 -1.52
CA HIS A 31 -12.40 -19.93 -2.05
C HIS A 31 -12.43 -18.83 -0.99
N ILE A 32 -11.89 -17.64 -1.28
CA ILE A 32 -11.79 -16.56 -0.27
C ILE A 32 -13.13 -15.88 0.02
N ASN A 33 -14.15 -16.16 -0.81
CA ASN A 33 -15.54 -15.74 -0.61
C ASN A 33 -15.73 -14.23 -0.35
N ALA A 34 -14.91 -13.39 -0.98
CA ALA A 34 -15.01 -11.94 -0.83
C ALA A 34 -16.19 -11.33 -1.63
N GLY A 35 -16.94 -12.15 -2.38
CA GLY A 35 -18.07 -11.75 -3.22
C GLY A 35 -17.65 -10.95 -4.47
N PRO A 36 -18.60 -10.62 -5.37
CA PRO A 36 -18.41 -9.58 -6.39
C PRO A 36 -18.34 -8.21 -5.71
N GLU A 37 -17.24 -7.48 -5.88
CA GLU A 37 -17.07 -6.14 -5.29
C GLU A 37 -18.03 -5.13 -5.93
N ILE A 38 -19.12 -4.83 -5.22
CA ILE A 38 -20.12 -3.82 -5.57
C ILE A 38 -20.59 -3.17 -4.26
N GLY A 39 -19.71 -2.42 -3.59
CA GLY A 39 -19.89 -2.05 -2.18
C GLY A 39 -20.90 -0.91 -1.93
N VAL A 40 -21.88 -1.14 -1.03
CA VAL A 40 -22.77 -0.12 -0.44
C VAL A 40 -23.04 -0.46 1.04
N ALA A 41 -22.23 0.02 1.98
CA ALA A 41 -22.60 -0.04 3.41
C ALA A 41 -22.00 1.11 4.23
N SER A 42 -22.74 1.49 5.27
CA SER A 42 -22.67 2.78 5.96
C SER A 42 -21.68 2.82 7.13
N THR A 43 -20.45 3.26 6.85
CA THR A 43 -19.40 3.70 7.80
C THR A 43 -19.12 5.23 7.72
N LYS A 44 -20.03 5.95 7.07
CA LYS A 44 -19.90 7.29 6.49
C LYS A 44 -19.21 8.35 7.35
N ALA A 45 -19.56 8.57 8.61
CA ALA A 45 -18.99 9.72 9.35
C ALA A 45 -17.48 9.56 9.65
N TYR A 46 -17.08 8.40 10.17
CA TYR A 46 -15.68 8.12 10.50
C TYR A 46 -14.84 7.92 9.23
N THR A 47 -15.38 7.19 8.23
CA THR A 47 -14.68 7.05 6.95
C THR A 47 -14.62 8.37 6.18
N SER A 48 -15.61 9.24 6.25
CA SER A 48 -15.58 10.57 5.61
C SER A 48 -14.51 11.47 6.20
N GLN A 49 -14.23 11.42 7.50
CA GLN A 49 -13.12 12.16 8.10
C GLN A 49 -11.77 11.68 7.56
N TYR A 50 -11.58 10.37 7.46
CA TYR A 50 -10.38 9.78 6.84
C TYR A 50 -10.27 10.10 5.35
N ILE A 51 -11.36 9.99 4.61
CA ILE A 51 -11.43 10.32 3.19
C ILE A 51 -11.09 11.79 2.97
N ALA A 52 -11.64 12.71 3.76
CA ALA A 52 -11.32 14.13 3.66
C ALA A 52 -9.84 14.41 3.95
N LEU A 53 -9.26 13.75 4.96
CA LEU A 53 -7.83 13.85 5.26
C LEU A 53 -6.96 13.33 4.10
N LEU A 54 -7.30 12.16 3.56
CA LEU A 54 -6.55 11.54 2.46
C LEU A 54 -6.70 12.31 1.16
N GLN A 55 -7.89 12.81 0.85
CA GLN A 55 -8.14 13.69 -0.28
C GLN A 55 -7.33 14.99 -0.17
N ARG A 56 -7.22 15.55 1.04
CA ARG A 56 -6.38 16.72 1.29
C ARG A 56 -4.90 16.41 1.10
N LEU A 57 -4.39 15.30 1.64
CA LEU A 57 -3.00 14.87 1.43
C LEU A 57 -2.70 14.63 -0.06
N ALA A 58 -3.61 13.96 -0.77
CA ALA A 58 -3.50 13.76 -2.20
C ALA A 58 -3.41 15.10 -2.95
N ARG A 59 -4.31 16.05 -2.66
CA ARG A 59 -4.38 17.35 -3.33
C ARG A 59 -3.22 18.28 -3.01
N ASP A 60 -2.91 18.44 -1.72
CA ASP A 60 -2.02 19.49 -1.24
C ASP A 60 -0.55 19.07 -1.31
N VAL A 61 -0.25 17.76 -1.20
CA VAL A 61 1.12 17.25 -1.07
C VAL A 61 1.57 16.44 -2.27
N LEU A 62 0.71 15.57 -2.82
CA LEU A 62 1.17 14.52 -3.73
C LEU A 62 0.79 14.74 -5.20
N HIS A 63 -0.32 15.42 -5.48
CA HIS A 63 -0.87 15.51 -6.85
C HIS A 63 0.07 16.17 -7.86
N LYS A 64 0.94 17.09 -7.41
CA LYS A 64 1.92 17.76 -8.27
C LYS A 64 3.23 16.99 -8.42
N GLU A 65 3.43 15.97 -7.59
CA GLU A 65 4.67 15.20 -7.56
C GLU A 65 4.67 14.14 -8.65
N LYS A 66 5.86 13.88 -9.20
CA LYS A 66 6.04 12.89 -10.27
C LYS A 66 6.41 11.51 -9.72
N SER A 67 7.08 11.50 -8.58
CA SER A 67 7.63 10.31 -7.95
C SER A 67 7.20 10.24 -6.50
N LEU A 68 7.03 9.03 -5.97
CA LEU A 68 6.69 8.76 -4.58
C LEU A 68 7.42 7.52 -4.08
N LEU A 69 8.14 7.65 -2.97
CA LEU A 69 8.73 6.51 -2.29
C LEU A 69 7.83 6.07 -1.14
N ILE A 70 7.50 4.80 -1.09
CA ILE A 70 6.82 4.19 0.07
C ILE A 70 7.85 3.32 0.76
N MET A 71 7.88 3.36 2.09
CA MET A 71 8.86 2.64 2.90
C MET A 71 8.16 1.87 4.01
N GLY A 72 8.52 0.60 4.15
CA GLY A 72 8.01 -0.28 5.20
C GLY A 72 9.02 -1.34 5.60
N ARG A 73 8.77 -2.04 6.71
CA ARG A 73 9.61 -3.17 7.15
C ARG A 73 8.75 -4.30 7.70
N GLY A 74 9.23 -5.54 7.60
CA GLY A 74 8.54 -6.72 8.12
C GLY A 74 7.19 -6.92 7.45
N PHE A 75 6.12 -7.05 8.26
CA PHE A 75 4.75 -7.22 7.76
C PHE A 75 4.30 -6.05 6.87
N GLN A 76 4.84 -4.85 7.07
CA GLN A 76 4.52 -3.66 6.28
C GLN A 76 5.25 -3.61 4.93
N ASN A 77 6.19 -4.52 4.66
CA ASN A 77 6.88 -4.56 3.35
C ASN A 77 5.91 -4.91 2.22
N ALA A 78 5.00 -5.87 2.45
CA ALA A 78 3.97 -6.23 1.48
C ALA A 78 3.02 -5.05 1.23
N THR A 79 2.58 -4.37 2.30
CA THR A 79 1.75 -3.16 2.21
C THR A 79 2.42 -2.06 1.38
N CYS A 80 3.73 -1.87 1.58
CA CYS A 80 4.52 -0.90 0.86
C CYS A 80 4.58 -1.18 -0.66
N LEU A 81 4.85 -2.43 -1.03
CA LEU A 81 4.89 -2.84 -2.44
C LEU A 81 3.51 -2.75 -3.11
N GLU A 82 2.47 -3.20 -2.43
CA GLU A 82 1.09 -3.13 -2.94
C GLU A 82 0.62 -1.69 -3.10
N GLY A 83 0.88 -0.83 -2.11
CA GLY A 83 0.51 0.59 -2.20
C GLY A 83 1.21 1.30 -3.36
N ALA A 84 2.51 1.01 -3.58
CA ALA A 84 3.24 1.55 -4.71
C ALA A 84 2.69 1.01 -6.04
N LEU A 85 2.32 -0.26 -6.09
CA LEU A 85 1.69 -0.84 -7.28
C LEU A 85 0.35 -0.16 -7.59
N LYS A 86 -0.54 0.00 -6.60
CA LYS A 86 -1.85 0.65 -6.80
C LYS A 86 -1.71 2.10 -7.26
N ILE A 87 -0.81 2.87 -6.66
CA ILE A 87 -0.58 4.27 -7.08
C ILE A 87 -0.05 4.30 -8.53
N LYS A 88 0.87 3.42 -8.89
CA LYS A 88 1.44 3.32 -10.24
C LYS A 88 0.40 2.96 -11.29
N GLU A 89 -0.43 1.96 -11.01
CA GLU A 89 -1.46 1.49 -11.94
C GLU A 89 -2.58 2.51 -12.15
N VAL A 90 -3.01 3.17 -11.08
CA VAL A 90 -4.25 3.92 -11.07
C VAL A 90 -4.02 5.41 -11.32
N SER A 91 -2.93 5.98 -10.79
CA SER A 91 -2.63 7.41 -10.93
C SER A 91 -1.51 7.73 -11.94
N TYR A 92 -0.80 6.71 -12.45
CA TYR A 92 0.41 6.82 -13.29
C TYR A 92 1.57 7.61 -12.66
N MET A 93 1.49 7.96 -11.38
CA MET A 93 2.61 8.51 -10.63
C MET A 93 3.67 7.42 -10.46
N HIS A 94 4.93 7.75 -10.72
CA HIS A 94 6.02 6.83 -10.48
C HIS A 94 6.11 6.55 -8.97
N SER A 95 5.75 5.34 -8.57
CA SER A 95 5.77 4.96 -7.16
C SER A 95 6.57 3.68 -6.94
N GLU A 96 7.39 3.68 -5.91
CA GLU A 96 8.28 2.58 -5.60
C GLU A 96 8.19 2.22 -4.12
N GLY A 97 8.01 0.92 -3.85
CA GLY A 97 8.00 0.39 -2.51
C GLY A 97 9.41 -0.10 -2.14
N ILE A 98 9.96 0.44 -1.06
CA ILE A 98 11.33 0.18 -0.63
C ILE A 98 11.31 -0.41 0.78
N LEU A 99 12.09 -1.47 0.98
CA LEU A 99 12.33 -2.01 2.31
C LEU A 99 13.13 -0.99 3.12
N ALA A 100 12.60 -0.50 4.23
CA ALA A 100 13.22 0.55 5.03
C ALA A 100 14.62 0.16 5.58
N GLY A 101 14.92 -1.14 5.65
CA GLY A 101 16.26 -1.64 6.00
C GLY A 101 17.32 -1.38 4.92
N GLU A 102 16.91 -1.24 3.66
CA GLU A 102 17.81 -1.13 2.50
C GLU A 102 18.18 0.32 2.14
N LEU A 103 17.67 1.31 2.89
CA LEU A 103 17.85 2.72 2.55
C LEU A 103 19.31 3.12 2.34
N LYS A 104 20.20 2.65 3.23
CA LYS A 104 21.64 2.99 3.17
C LYS A 104 22.38 2.35 2.01
N HIS A 105 21.79 1.37 1.33
CA HIS A 105 22.43 0.65 0.24
C HIS A 105 22.23 1.31 -1.14
N GLY A 106 21.65 2.52 -1.17
CA GLY A 106 21.47 3.31 -2.39
C GLY A 106 20.23 4.21 -2.38
N PRO A 107 19.03 3.70 -2.02
CA PRO A 107 17.78 4.45 -2.11
C PRO A 107 17.75 5.78 -1.36
N LEU A 108 18.52 5.91 -0.27
CA LEU A 108 18.61 7.15 0.49
C LEU A 108 19.17 8.33 -0.34
N ALA A 109 19.89 8.06 -1.45
CA ALA A 109 20.36 9.09 -2.36
C ALA A 109 19.22 9.80 -3.12
N LEU A 110 18.03 9.18 -3.20
CA LEU A 110 16.84 9.76 -3.83
C LEU A 110 16.06 10.69 -2.86
N VAL A 111 16.40 10.68 -1.57
CA VAL A 111 15.67 11.44 -0.55
C VAL A 111 16.26 12.84 -0.42
N ASP A 112 15.42 13.83 -0.69
CA ASP A 112 15.67 15.25 -0.45
C ASP A 112 14.40 15.95 0.07
N GLU A 113 14.40 17.28 0.07
CA GLU A 113 13.27 18.11 0.50
C GLU A 113 12.07 18.11 -0.45
N ASN A 114 12.25 17.64 -1.69
CA ASN A 114 11.21 17.59 -2.73
C ASN A 114 10.63 16.19 -2.93
N MET A 115 11.42 15.13 -2.71
CA MET A 115 10.97 13.75 -2.88
C MET A 115 9.93 13.40 -1.80
N PRO A 116 8.66 13.16 -2.18
CA PRO A 116 7.67 12.75 -1.21
C PRO A 116 7.93 11.30 -0.79
N VAL A 117 7.85 11.08 0.52
CA VAL A 117 8.06 9.77 1.14
C VAL A 117 6.85 9.43 2.01
N ILE A 118 6.32 8.22 1.88
CA ILE A 118 5.38 7.64 2.85
C ILE A 118 6.13 6.60 3.66
N LEU A 119 6.17 6.74 4.99
CA LEU A 119 6.80 5.78 5.88
C LEU A 119 5.73 5.08 6.73
N ILE A 120 5.68 3.75 6.66
CA ILE A 120 4.79 2.93 7.48
C ILE A 120 5.50 2.53 8.76
N MET A 121 5.12 3.13 9.88
CA MET A 121 5.71 2.93 11.20
C MET A 121 4.62 2.55 12.21
N THR A 122 4.35 1.25 12.30
CA THR A 122 3.39 0.67 13.25
C THR A 122 4.08 0.08 14.48
N ARG A 123 3.37 0.00 15.59
CA ARG A 123 3.80 -0.53 16.89
C ARG A 123 3.92 -2.05 16.86
N ASP A 124 5.01 -2.52 16.26
CA ASP A 124 5.42 -3.92 16.24
C ASP A 124 6.86 -4.06 16.79
N SER A 125 7.38 -5.30 16.78
CA SER A 125 8.77 -5.59 17.19
C SER A 125 9.84 -4.87 16.36
N LEU A 126 9.51 -4.34 15.18
CA LEU A 126 10.42 -3.64 14.27
C LEU A 126 10.31 -2.12 14.40
N TYR A 127 9.42 -1.59 15.24
CA TYR A 127 9.23 -0.16 15.47
C TYR A 127 10.55 0.62 15.69
N PRO A 128 11.50 0.18 16.54
CA PRO A 128 12.77 0.90 16.73
C PRO A 128 13.61 0.98 15.46
N LYS A 129 13.55 -0.07 14.62
CA LYS A 129 14.30 -0.13 13.36
C LYS A 129 13.70 0.80 12.30
N VAL A 130 12.37 0.91 12.26
CA VAL A 130 11.68 1.85 11.36
C VAL A 130 11.87 3.29 11.84
N ARG A 131 11.91 3.53 13.16
CA ARG A 131 12.25 4.84 13.73
C ARG A 131 13.63 5.32 13.26
N SER A 132 14.63 4.43 13.25
CA SER A 132 15.94 4.78 12.71
C SER A 132 15.89 5.13 11.21
N ALA A 133 14.99 4.51 10.43
CA ALA A 133 14.77 4.89 9.03
C ALA A 133 14.13 6.28 8.91
N LEU A 134 13.17 6.62 9.78
CA LEU A 134 12.60 7.97 9.86
C LEU A 134 13.67 9.04 10.12
N GLU A 135 14.56 8.78 11.08
CA GLU A 135 15.69 9.65 11.40
C GLU A 135 16.63 9.83 10.20
N GLN A 136 16.90 8.76 9.44
CA GLN A 136 17.73 8.83 8.24
C GLN A 136 17.12 9.68 7.12
N VAL A 137 15.80 9.54 6.91
CA VAL A 137 15.05 10.33 5.92
C VAL A 137 15.02 11.80 6.31
N THR A 138 14.70 12.10 7.58
CA THR A 138 14.63 13.47 8.11
C THR A 138 16.00 14.15 8.17
N ALA A 139 17.08 13.39 8.43
CA ALA A 139 18.46 13.90 8.36
C ALA A 139 18.89 14.32 6.94
N ARG A 140 18.13 13.93 5.91
CA ARG A 140 18.28 14.39 4.51
C ARG A 140 17.26 15.45 4.12
N LYS A 141 16.60 16.07 5.11
CA LYS A 141 15.49 17.03 4.96
C LYS A 141 14.22 16.47 4.32
N GLY A 142 14.12 15.15 4.17
CA GLY A 142 12.88 14.51 3.73
C GLY A 142 11.76 14.81 4.72
N GLN A 143 10.58 15.13 4.20
CA GLN A 143 9.37 15.39 4.99
C GLN A 143 8.34 14.26 4.81
N PRO A 144 8.56 13.09 5.43
CA PRO A 144 7.73 11.93 5.18
C PRO A 144 6.32 12.09 5.75
N ILE A 145 5.33 11.54 5.05
CA ILE A 145 4.00 11.26 5.57
C ILE A 145 4.08 9.93 6.33
N ILE A 146 3.73 9.93 7.62
CA ILE A 146 3.91 8.76 8.49
C ILE A 146 2.58 8.06 8.72
N ILE A 147 2.46 6.80 8.27
CA ILE A 147 1.34 5.92 8.64
C ILE A 147 1.70 5.26 9.97
N CYS A 148 0.93 5.53 11.02
CA CYS A 148 1.26 5.13 12.39
C CYS A 148 0.04 4.73 13.20
N ASN A 149 0.23 4.11 14.36
CA ASN A 149 -0.91 3.76 15.20
C ASN A 149 -1.53 4.98 15.91
N LYS A 150 -2.84 4.92 16.17
CA LYS A 150 -3.52 5.86 17.07
C LYS A 150 -2.90 5.80 18.46
N GLY A 151 -2.71 6.96 19.09
CA GLY A 151 -2.08 7.06 20.42
C GLY A 151 -0.56 6.91 20.40
N ASP A 152 0.08 6.91 19.22
CA ASP A 152 1.53 6.98 19.14
C ASP A 152 2.00 8.42 19.39
N ASP A 153 2.43 8.68 20.64
CA ASP A 153 2.95 9.98 21.10
C ASP A 153 4.44 10.17 20.76
N ALA A 154 5.12 9.13 20.29
CA ALA A 154 6.54 9.22 19.93
C ALA A 154 6.78 9.92 18.58
N ILE A 155 5.69 10.23 17.85
CA ILE A 155 5.70 10.97 16.59
C ILE A 155 5.33 12.42 16.87
N ASN A 156 6.15 13.35 16.40
CA ASN A 156 5.92 14.79 16.57
C ASN A 156 4.55 15.19 15.98
N ALA A 157 3.79 15.98 16.72
CA ALA A 157 2.47 16.49 16.31
C ALA A 157 2.51 17.31 15.01
N GLU A 158 3.65 17.92 14.67
CA GLU A 158 3.85 18.69 13.44
C GLU A 158 4.06 17.79 12.21
N SER A 159 4.32 16.49 12.40
CA SER A 159 4.51 15.56 11.30
C SER A 159 3.20 15.27 10.59
N LYS A 160 3.23 15.19 9.25
CA LYS A 160 2.07 14.74 8.46
C LYS A 160 1.83 13.27 8.78
N THR A 161 0.73 12.96 9.46
CA THR A 161 0.45 11.59 9.93
C THR A 161 -0.89 11.06 9.42
N ILE A 162 -0.93 9.77 9.13
CA ILE A 162 -2.15 9.00 8.92
C ILE A 162 -2.22 7.99 10.05
N ARG A 163 -3.06 8.26 11.05
CA ARG A 163 -3.19 7.39 12.21
C ARG A 163 -4.12 6.23 11.88
N VAL A 164 -3.74 4.98 12.14
CA VAL A 164 -4.58 3.79 11.96
C VAL A 164 -4.80 3.09 13.30
N PRO A 165 -5.93 2.40 13.54
CA PRO A 165 -6.10 1.64 14.77
C PRO A 165 -5.03 0.54 14.88
N GLN A 166 -4.61 0.26 16.12
CA GLN A 166 -3.70 -0.85 16.41
C GLN A 166 -4.46 -2.17 16.37
N THR A 167 -3.82 -3.19 15.81
CA THR A 167 -4.27 -4.58 15.85
C THR A 167 -3.04 -5.50 16.02
N VAL A 168 -3.25 -6.80 15.91
CA VAL A 168 -2.18 -7.80 15.94
C VAL A 168 -1.20 -7.56 14.79
N ASP A 169 0.11 -7.64 15.06
CA ASP A 169 1.19 -7.30 14.13
C ASP A 169 1.01 -7.88 12.72
N CYS A 170 0.65 -9.17 12.61
CA CYS A 170 0.47 -9.86 11.34
C CYS A 170 -0.78 -9.42 10.56
N LEU A 171 -1.78 -8.84 11.24
CA LEU A 171 -3.01 -8.30 10.64
C LEU A 171 -2.93 -6.80 10.40
N GLN A 172 -1.95 -6.11 10.98
CA GLN A 172 -1.80 -4.66 10.87
C GLN A 172 -1.66 -4.20 9.42
N GLY A 173 -1.05 -5.03 8.56
CA GLY A 173 -0.94 -4.81 7.11
C GLY A 173 -2.29 -4.60 6.39
N LEU A 174 -3.36 -5.26 6.87
CA LEU A 174 -4.70 -5.14 6.31
C LEU A 174 -5.33 -3.77 6.60
N LEU A 175 -4.93 -3.13 7.70
CA LEU A 175 -5.42 -1.80 8.06
C LEU A 175 -4.59 -0.69 7.42
N THR A 176 -3.28 -0.91 7.26
CA THR A 176 -2.35 0.07 6.69
C THR A 176 -2.44 0.17 5.17
N ILE A 177 -2.96 -0.86 4.49
CA ILE A 177 -3.15 -0.81 3.03
C ILE A 177 -4.34 0.07 2.61
N ILE A 178 -5.40 0.13 3.43
CA ILE A 178 -6.63 0.87 3.11
C ILE A 178 -6.34 2.37 2.83
N PRO A 179 -5.57 3.08 3.67
CA PRO A 179 -5.18 4.45 3.36
C PRO A 179 -4.46 4.62 2.02
N LEU A 180 -3.60 3.67 1.63
CA LEU A 180 -2.86 3.73 0.37
C LEU A 180 -3.77 3.50 -0.84
N GLN A 181 -4.75 2.61 -0.73
CA GLN A 181 -5.76 2.38 -1.77
C GLN A 181 -6.66 3.62 -1.98
N LEU A 182 -7.10 4.25 -0.89
CA LEU A 182 -7.88 5.49 -0.94
C LEU A 182 -7.03 6.65 -1.49
N LEU A 183 -5.74 6.70 -1.15
CA LEU A 183 -4.82 7.69 -1.67
C LEU A 183 -4.62 7.52 -3.18
N SER A 184 -4.44 6.30 -3.68
CA SER A 184 -4.34 6.05 -5.12
C SER A 184 -5.61 6.46 -5.87
N TYR A 185 -6.78 6.18 -5.29
CA TYR A 185 -8.07 6.60 -5.86
C TYR A 185 -8.15 8.12 -5.98
N HIS A 186 -7.87 8.86 -4.90
CA HIS A 186 -7.95 10.32 -4.92
C HIS A 186 -6.91 10.95 -5.84
N LEU A 187 -5.69 10.39 -5.92
CA LEU A 187 -4.68 10.84 -6.86
C LEU A 187 -5.13 10.67 -8.31
N ALA A 188 -5.76 9.54 -8.65
CA ALA A 188 -6.30 9.30 -9.99
C ALA A 188 -7.47 10.24 -10.32
N CYS A 189 -8.40 10.46 -9.38
CA CYS A 189 -9.49 11.43 -9.58
C CYS A 189 -8.94 12.84 -9.85
N LEU A 190 -7.91 13.26 -9.12
CA LEU A 190 -7.27 14.57 -9.31
C LEU A 190 -6.50 14.64 -10.63
N ALA A 191 -5.90 13.54 -11.07
CA ALA A 191 -5.22 13.42 -12.36
C ALA A 191 -6.21 13.31 -13.56
N GLY A 192 -7.52 13.25 -13.30
CA GLY A 192 -8.54 13.08 -14.35
C GLY A 192 -8.48 11.70 -15.03
N VAL A 193 -7.98 10.70 -14.32
CA VAL A 193 -7.85 9.33 -14.80
C VAL A 193 -9.08 8.53 -14.43
N ASP A 194 -9.58 7.71 -15.37
CA ASP A 194 -10.62 6.74 -15.08
C ASP A 194 -10.04 5.62 -14.19
N VAL A 195 -10.54 5.57 -12.97
CA VAL A 195 -10.08 4.65 -11.92
C VAL A 195 -10.52 3.20 -12.20
N ASP A 196 -11.63 3.03 -12.90
CA ASP A 196 -12.18 1.72 -13.28
C ASP A 196 -11.55 1.19 -14.57
N PHE A 197 -11.04 2.10 -15.42
CA PHE A 197 -10.39 1.79 -16.69
C PHE A 197 -8.97 2.39 -16.81
N PRO A 198 -8.01 1.89 -16.03
CA PRO A 198 -6.62 2.31 -16.18
C PRO A 198 -6.07 1.89 -17.55
N ARG A 199 -5.34 2.81 -18.19
CA ARG A 199 -4.76 2.65 -19.53
C ARG A 199 -3.76 1.48 -19.52
N ASN A 200 -3.80 0.69 -20.59
CA ASN A 200 -2.87 -0.42 -20.85
C ASN A 200 -2.92 -1.56 -19.82
N LEU A 201 -3.95 -1.62 -18.98
CA LEU A 201 -4.14 -2.69 -18.00
C LEU A 201 -5.44 -3.44 -18.29
N ALA A 202 -5.38 -4.76 -18.15
CA ALA A 202 -6.54 -5.63 -18.25
C ALA A 202 -6.83 -6.24 -16.87
N LYS A 203 -8.11 -6.35 -16.50
CA LYS A 203 -8.55 -6.90 -15.20
C LYS A 203 -8.01 -8.30 -14.91
N SER A 204 -7.73 -9.08 -15.95
CA SER A 204 -7.01 -10.35 -15.86
C SER A 204 -6.17 -10.50 -17.11
N VAL A 205 -4.86 -10.70 -16.94
CA VAL A 205 -4.00 -11.10 -18.06
C VAL A 205 -4.21 -12.59 -18.27
N THR A 206 -4.93 -12.96 -19.33
CA THR A 206 -5.22 -14.38 -19.69
C THR A 206 -4.47 -14.82 -20.95
N VAL A 207 -3.45 -14.08 -21.36
CA VAL A 207 -2.61 -14.39 -22.52
C VAL A 207 -1.20 -14.73 -22.06
N GLU A 208 -0.61 -15.72 -22.73
CA GLU A 208 0.60 -16.48 -22.37
C GLU A 208 1.89 -15.65 -22.28
#